data_AF-A0A936B6E4-F1
#
_entry.id   AF-A0A936B6E4-F1
#
_cell.length_a   1.000
_cell.length_b   1.000
_cell.length_c   1.000
_cell.angle_alpha   90.00
_cell.angle_beta   90.00
_cell.angle_gamma   90.00
#
_symmetry.space_group_name_H-M   'P 1'
#
loop_
_entity.id
_entity.type
_entity.pdbx_description
1 polymer ?
#
loop_
_entity_poly.entity_id
_entity_poly.type
_entity_poly.pdbx_seq_one_letter_code
_entity_poly.pdbx_strand_id
1 'polypeptide(L)'
;MERRQITLPEANETLTILRFAPEQFRWEVGYSPGRPQILADWQQQTGALLVVNGGYFTPEFTATGLIIVDGQASGASYVGFGGMVVVDEAGTAALRSLADQPYSSQETWSAAVQSFPLAGQARGQLGFPPTKNRGNGRGAR
;
A
#
# COMPACT_ATOMS: atom_id res chain seq x y z
N MET A 1 19.50 2.44 2.91
CA MET A 1 18.30 3.28 2.65
C MET A 1 18.76 4.62 2.10
N GLU A 2 18.10 5.13 1.06
CA GLU A 2 18.28 6.49 0.54
C GLU A 2 17.02 7.31 0.77
N ARG A 3 17.16 8.58 1.16
CA ARG A 3 16.05 9.52 1.32
C ARG A 3 16.20 10.66 0.32
N ARG A 4 15.12 10.98 -0.39
CA ARG A 4 14.98 12.17 -1.23
C ARG A 4 13.79 12.99 -0.75
N GLN A 5 13.92 14.31 -0.81
CA GLN A 5 12.85 15.23 -0.49
C GLN A 5 12.62 16.14 -1.69
N ILE A 6 11.38 16.25 -2.13
CA ILE A 6 10.96 17.04 -3.28
C ILE A 6 9.91 18.03 -2.78
N THR A 7 10.20 19.32 -2.90
CA THR A 7 9.20 20.36 -2.67
C THR A 7 8.43 20.57 -3.97
N LEU A 8 7.10 20.61 -3.87
CA LEU A 8 6.17 20.90 -4.96
C LEU A 8 5.60 22.31 -4.73
N PRO A 9 6.23 23.37 -5.27
CA PRO A 9 5.90 24.74 -4.89
C PRO A 9 4.45 25.11 -5.24
N GLU A 10 3.94 24.62 -6.37
CA GLU A 10 2.58 24.89 -6.84
C GLU A 10 1.50 24.26 -5.95
N ALA A 11 1.84 23.18 -5.24
CA ALA A 11 0.93 22.51 -4.30
C ALA A 11 1.16 22.94 -2.84
N ASN A 12 2.22 23.71 -2.54
CA ASN A 12 2.71 23.98 -1.19
C ASN A 12 2.92 22.68 -0.38
N GLU A 13 3.41 21.63 -1.05
CA GLU A 13 3.59 20.29 -0.48
C GLU A 13 5.06 19.85 -0.50
N THR A 14 5.41 18.93 0.40
CA THR A 14 6.72 18.28 0.43
C THR A 14 6.53 16.76 0.35
N LEU A 15 7.11 16.16 -0.68
CA LEU A 15 7.14 14.71 -0.85
C LEU A 15 8.46 14.15 -0.33
N THR A 16 8.38 13.14 0.54
CA THR A 16 9.55 12.34 0.94
C THR A 16 9.50 11.00 0.23
N ILE A 17 10.57 10.67 -0.49
CA ILE A 17 10.74 9.38 -1.18
C ILE A 17 11.86 8.63 -0.47
N LEU A 18 11.56 7.39 -0.06
CA LEU A 18 12.53 6.49 0.55
C LEU A 18 12.79 5.33 -0.40
N ARG A 19 14.06 5.02 -0.65
CA ARG A 19 14.50 3.87 -1.43
C ARG A 19 15.19 2.86 -0.52
N PHE A 20 14.69 1.63 -0.56
CA PHE A 20 15.19 0.48 0.18
C PHE A 20 15.71 -0.57 -0.78
N ALA A 21 16.76 -1.27 -0.37
CA ALA A 21 17.17 -2.53 -0.98
C ALA A 21 16.37 -3.61 -0.24
N PRO A 22 15.30 -4.19 -0.84
CA PRO A 22 14.31 -4.98 -0.11
C PRO A 22 14.91 -6.18 0.63
N GLU A 23 16.00 -6.75 0.12
CA GLU A 23 16.75 -7.86 0.73
C GLU A 23 17.48 -7.50 2.04
N GLN A 24 17.62 -6.21 2.36
CA GLN A 24 18.28 -5.74 3.58
C GLN A 24 17.30 -5.42 4.72
N PHE A 25 15.99 -5.57 4.49
CA PHE A 25 14.95 -5.20 5.44
C PHE A 25 13.91 -6.31 5.54
N ARG A 26 13.41 -6.52 6.75
CA ARG A 26 12.20 -7.32 6.97
C ARG A 26 10.98 -6.42 6.83
N TRP A 27 9.93 -6.95 6.20
CA TRP A 27 8.64 -6.29 6.07
C TRP A 27 7.64 -6.96 7.00
N GLU A 28 6.80 -6.15 7.64
CA GLU A 28 5.79 -6.59 8.61
C GLU A 28 4.52 -5.76 8.41
N VAL A 29 3.38 -6.32 8.81
CA VAL A 29 2.10 -5.62 8.84
C VAL A 29 1.56 -5.67 10.26
N GLY A 30 1.28 -4.51 10.84
CA GLY A 30 0.62 -4.38 12.13
C GLY A 30 -0.87 -4.11 11.99
N TYR A 31 -1.69 -4.75 12.82
CA TYR A 31 -3.13 -4.49 12.87
C TYR A 31 -3.69 -4.76 14.28
N SER A 32 -4.51 -3.84 14.79
CA SER A 32 -5.16 -3.93 16.10
C SER A 32 -6.64 -3.58 15.92
N PRO A 33 -7.51 -4.56 15.59
CA PRO A 33 -8.90 -4.32 15.26
C PRO A 33 -9.65 -3.63 16.40
N GLY A 34 -10.38 -2.56 16.09
CA GLY A 34 -11.15 -1.79 17.07
C GLY A 34 -10.31 -0.95 18.04
N ARG A 35 -8.97 -0.97 17.91
CA ARG A 35 -8.03 -0.28 18.80
C ARG A 35 -6.98 0.45 17.95
N PRO A 36 -7.34 1.60 17.36
CA PRO A 36 -6.41 2.35 16.51
C PRO A 36 -5.20 2.81 17.32
N GLN A 37 -4.05 2.92 16.67
CA GLN A 37 -2.84 3.45 17.25
C GLN A 37 -2.22 4.47 16.30
N ILE A 38 -1.55 5.47 16.86
CA ILE A 38 -0.77 6.42 16.06
C ILE A 38 0.54 5.75 15.59
N LEU A 39 1.13 6.27 14.51
CA LEU A 39 2.35 5.68 13.93
C LEU A 39 3.53 5.65 14.92
N ALA A 40 3.62 6.62 15.82
CA ALA A 40 4.67 6.68 16.84
C ALA A 40 4.60 5.49 17.82
N ASP A 41 3.39 5.09 18.24
CA ASP A 41 3.19 3.96 19.15
C ASP A 41 3.55 2.65 18.46
N TRP A 42 3.13 2.47 17.20
CA TRP A 42 3.54 1.33 16.39
C TRP A 42 5.06 1.26 16.24
N GLN A 43 5.72 2.38 15.99
CA GLN A 43 7.16 2.42 15.82
C GLN A 43 7.88 2.07 17.13
N GLN A 44 7.40 2.57 18.26
CA GLN A 44 7.96 2.24 19.57
C GLN A 44 7.76 0.76 19.93
N GLN A 45 6.58 0.19 19.66
CA GLN A 45 6.26 -1.20 19.98
C GLN A 45 7.05 -2.20 19.14
N THR A 46 7.23 -1.91 17.85
CA THR A 46 7.89 -2.80 16.90
C THR A 46 9.40 -2.60 16.84
N GLY A 47 9.88 -1.43 17.23
CA GLY A 47 11.27 -1.02 16.99
C GLY A 47 11.58 -0.80 15.50
N ALA A 48 10.56 -0.66 14.65
CA ALA A 48 10.74 -0.51 13.21
C ALA A 48 11.49 0.78 12.84
N LEU A 49 12.35 0.69 11.81
CA LEU A 49 13.04 1.85 11.26
C LEU A 49 12.07 2.84 10.59
N LEU A 50 10.94 2.36 10.08
CA LEU A 50 9.89 3.14 9.45
C LEU A 50 8.54 2.46 9.68
N VAL A 51 7.51 3.26 9.96
CA VAL A 51 6.11 2.83 9.96
C VAL A 51 5.30 3.78 9.08
N VAL A 52 4.43 3.21 8.24
CA VAL A 52 3.51 3.95 7.37
C VAL A 52 2.10 3.41 7.51
N ASN A 53 1.10 4.26 7.24
CA ASN A 53 -0.27 3.79 7.08
C ASN A 53 -0.39 2.94 5.80
N GLY A 54 -1.18 1.87 5.84
CA GLY A 54 -1.31 0.92 4.72
C GLY A 54 -2.72 0.83 4.13
N GLY A 55 -3.66 0.32 4.93
CA GLY A 55 -5.04 0.06 4.50
C GLY A 55 -6.04 1.16 4.85
N TYR A 56 -7.29 0.89 4.53
CA TYR A 56 -8.45 1.70 4.91
C TYR A 56 -9.25 1.01 6.03
N PHE A 57 -9.87 1.81 6.88
CA PHE A 57 -10.60 1.35 8.06
C PHE A 57 -11.99 1.98 8.14
N THR A 58 -12.94 1.25 8.68
CA THR A 58 -14.27 1.77 9.04
C THR A 58 -14.17 2.77 10.21
N PRO A 59 -15.21 3.55 10.50
CA PRO A 59 -15.26 4.40 11.69
C PRO A 59 -15.06 3.63 13.01
N GLU A 60 -15.38 2.34 13.03
CA GLU A 60 -15.18 1.41 14.15
C GLU A 60 -13.75 0.82 14.18
N PHE A 61 -12.84 1.34 13.35
CA PHE A 61 -11.44 0.93 13.28
C PHE A 61 -11.24 -0.55 12.90
N THR A 62 -12.06 -1.03 11.96
CA THR A 62 -11.93 -2.36 11.37
C THR A 62 -11.54 -2.26 9.90
N ALA A 63 -10.72 -3.17 9.39
CA ALA A 63 -10.20 -3.12 8.03
C ALA A 63 -11.33 -3.26 6.99
N THR A 64 -11.32 -2.41 5.96
CA THR A 64 -12.28 -2.50 4.83
C THR A 64 -11.81 -3.43 3.72
N GLY A 65 -10.52 -3.74 3.66
CA GLY A 65 -9.89 -4.72 2.79
C GLY A 65 -9.21 -5.83 3.60
N LEU A 66 -8.69 -6.84 2.92
CA LEU A 66 -7.97 -7.94 3.57
C LEU A 66 -6.67 -7.43 4.21
N ILE A 67 -6.45 -7.82 5.46
CA ILE A 67 -5.17 -7.70 6.16
C ILE A 67 -4.79 -9.09 6.67
N ILE A 68 -3.52 -9.46 6.54
CA ILE A 68 -2.94 -10.68 7.13
C ILE A 68 -1.83 -10.26 8.08
N VAL A 69 -1.87 -10.76 9.32
CA VAL A 69 -0.81 -10.59 10.33
C VAL A 69 -0.50 -11.96 10.91
N ASP A 70 0.78 -12.37 10.88
CA ASP A 70 1.25 -13.68 11.33
C ASP A 70 0.42 -14.85 10.76
N GLY A 71 0.08 -14.75 9.46
CA GLY A 71 -0.74 -15.73 8.75
C GLY A 71 -2.25 -15.66 9.05
N GLN A 72 -2.69 -14.79 9.95
CA GLN A 72 -4.10 -14.64 10.30
C GLN A 72 -4.79 -13.55 9.48
N ALA A 73 -5.75 -13.95 8.66
CA ALA A 73 -6.54 -13.06 7.83
C ALA A 73 -7.65 -12.33 8.62
N SER A 74 -7.86 -11.06 8.29
CA SER A 74 -8.95 -10.20 8.77
C SER A 74 -9.53 -9.39 7.62
N GLY A 75 -10.85 -9.16 7.64
CA GLY A 75 -11.55 -8.44 6.58
C GLY A 75 -11.85 -9.31 5.35
N ALA A 76 -12.21 -8.65 4.24
CA ALA A 76 -12.53 -9.31 2.97
C ALA A 76 -11.66 -8.74 1.84
N SER A 77 -11.23 -9.60 0.92
CA SER A 77 -10.42 -9.16 -0.21
C SER A 77 -11.21 -8.27 -1.17
N TYR A 78 -10.56 -7.24 -1.71
CA TYR A 78 -11.06 -6.58 -2.92
C TYR A 78 -11.09 -7.56 -4.09
N VAL A 79 -12.02 -7.32 -5.03
CA VAL A 79 -12.25 -8.15 -6.22
C VAL A 79 -12.24 -7.25 -7.45
N GLY A 80 -11.34 -7.53 -8.39
CA GLY A 80 -11.27 -6.81 -9.67
C GLY A 80 -10.67 -5.39 -9.61
N PHE A 81 -10.19 -4.94 -8.44
CA PHE A 81 -9.51 -3.65 -8.27
C PHE A 81 -8.57 -3.65 -7.07
N GLY A 82 -7.72 -2.63 -7.00
CA GLY A 82 -6.82 -2.39 -5.86
C GLY A 82 -5.49 -3.15 -5.96
N GLY A 83 -4.62 -2.87 -5.01
CA GLY A 83 -3.32 -3.50 -4.86
C GLY A 83 -3.20 -4.23 -3.53
N MET A 84 -2.25 -5.15 -3.49
CA MET A 84 -1.89 -5.85 -2.26
C MET A 84 -0.37 -5.93 -2.15
N VAL A 85 0.15 -5.54 -0.99
CA VAL A 85 1.51 -5.91 -0.59
C VAL A 85 1.39 -7.21 0.19
N VAL A 86 2.15 -8.22 -0.22
CA VAL A 86 2.27 -9.51 0.47
C VAL A 86 3.70 -9.66 0.98
N VAL A 87 3.84 -10.38 2.08
CA VAL A 87 5.11 -10.75 2.68
C VAL A 87 5.13 -12.27 2.86
N ASP A 88 6.20 -12.91 2.39
CA ASP A 88 6.42 -14.34 2.57
C ASP A 88 7.01 -14.69 3.96
N GLU A 89 7.20 -15.97 4.24
CA GLU A 89 7.79 -16.43 5.51
C GLU A 89 9.24 -15.93 5.71
N ALA A 90 9.97 -15.67 4.63
CA ALA A 90 11.33 -15.11 4.68
C ALA A 90 11.34 -13.60 4.96
N GLY A 91 10.17 -12.95 5.02
CA GLY A 91 10.05 -11.50 5.23
C GLY A 91 10.21 -10.67 3.96
N THR A 92 10.16 -11.30 2.79
CA THR A 92 10.29 -10.64 1.49
C THR A 92 8.94 -10.09 1.04
N ALA A 93 8.91 -8.80 0.68
CA ALA A 93 7.69 -8.15 0.20
C ALA A 93 7.55 -8.16 -1.32
N ALA A 94 6.32 -8.31 -1.81
CA ALA A 94 5.96 -8.14 -3.21
C ALA A 94 4.66 -7.34 -3.36
N LEU A 95 4.57 -6.56 -4.44
CA LEU A 95 3.36 -5.82 -4.83
C LEU A 95 2.61 -6.61 -5.91
N ARG A 96 1.29 -6.72 -5.77
CA ARG A 96 0.42 -7.30 -6.80
C ARG A 96 -0.83 -6.47 -7.05
N SER A 97 -1.35 -6.59 -8.26
CA SER A 97 -2.65 -6.06 -8.70
C SER A 97 -3.71 -7.12 -8.45
N LEU A 98 -4.78 -6.79 -7.74
CA LEU A 98 -5.89 -7.72 -7.47
C LEU A 98 -6.85 -7.85 -8.66
N ALA A 99 -6.73 -6.98 -9.66
CA ALA A 99 -7.41 -7.15 -10.94
C ALA A 99 -6.73 -8.23 -11.80
N ASP A 100 -5.39 -8.28 -11.78
CA ASP A 100 -4.61 -9.22 -12.59
C ASP A 100 -4.37 -10.55 -11.87
N GLN A 101 -4.15 -10.50 -10.56
CA GLN A 101 -3.87 -11.64 -9.68
C GLN A 101 -4.74 -11.54 -8.43
N PRO A 102 -5.99 -12.01 -8.49
CA PRO A 102 -6.89 -12.03 -7.33
C PRO A 102 -6.32 -12.87 -6.19
N TYR A 103 -6.59 -12.48 -4.95
CA TYR A 103 -6.26 -13.29 -3.79
C TYR A 103 -7.15 -14.53 -3.71
N SER A 104 -6.53 -15.68 -3.43
CA SER A 104 -7.16 -16.92 -3.01
C SER A 104 -6.84 -17.20 -1.54
N SER A 105 -7.85 -17.61 -0.76
CA SER A 105 -7.66 -18.04 0.63
C SER A 105 -6.85 -19.33 0.79
N GLN A 106 -6.49 -19.99 -0.30
CA GLN A 106 -5.56 -21.13 -0.31
C GLN A 106 -4.10 -20.69 -0.32
N GLU A 107 -3.82 -19.42 -0.62
CA GLU A 107 -2.47 -18.87 -0.53
C GLU A 107 -2.06 -18.67 0.93
N THR A 108 -0.78 -18.89 1.22
CA THR A 108 -0.21 -18.67 2.55
C THR A 108 0.77 -17.50 2.49
N TRP A 109 0.51 -16.47 3.30
CA TRP A 109 1.35 -15.29 3.43
C TRP A 109 1.58 -15.03 4.92
N SER A 110 2.79 -14.61 5.30
CA SER A 110 3.08 -14.25 6.70
C SER A 110 2.38 -12.95 7.06
N ALA A 111 2.36 -12.00 6.12
CA ALA A 111 1.66 -10.73 6.27
C ALA A 111 1.15 -10.22 4.92
N ALA A 112 0.09 -9.41 4.96
CA ALA A 112 -0.41 -8.72 3.78
C ALA A 112 -1.29 -7.52 4.14
N VAL A 113 -1.34 -6.54 3.24
CA VAL A 113 -2.25 -5.40 3.35
C VAL A 113 -2.78 -5.03 1.97
N GLN A 114 -4.09 -4.81 1.88
CA GLN A 114 -4.75 -4.31 0.67
C GLN A 114 -5.06 -2.82 0.76
N SER A 115 -4.96 -2.14 -0.37
CA SER A 115 -5.30 -0.73 -0.50
C SER A 115 -5.73 -0.39 -1.92
N PHE A 116 -6.32 0.77 -2.10
CA PHE A 116 -6.69 1.31 -3.39
C PHE A 116 -6.53 2.83 -3.38
N PRO A 117 -6.22 3.46 -4.51
CA PRO A 117 -5.98 2.82 -5.79
C PRO A 117 -4.55 2.29 -5.96
N LEU A 118 -4.35 1.39 -6.93
CA LEU A 118 -3.01 0.98 -7.33
C LEU A 118 -2.42 2.04 -8.29
N ALA A 119 -1.46 2.84 -7.82
CA ALA A 119 -0.84 3.88 -8.64
C ALA A 119 0.02 3.30 -9.80
N GLY A 120 0.58 2.09 -9.63
CA GLY A 120 1.43 1.42 -10.61
C GLY A 120 1.50 -0.10 -10.40
N GLN A 121 1.68 -0.86 -11.48
CA GLN A 121 1.95 -2.30 -11.42
C GLN A 121 3.42 -2.58 -11.04
N ALA A 122 3.71 -3.79 -10.59
CA ALA A 122 5.04 -4.27 -10.18
C ALA A 122 6.12 -4.27 -11.28
N ARG A 123 5.86 -3.66 -12.45
CA ARG A 123 6.79 -3.51 -13.58
C ARG A 123 6.86 -2.08 -14.12
N GLY A 124 6.42 -1.09 -13.35
CA GLY A 124 6.51 0.34 -13.73
C GLY A 124 5.45 0.80 -14.74
N GLN A 125 4.42 0.00 -15.02
CA GLN A 125 3.24 0.48 -15.76
C GLN A 125 2.29 1.21 -14.81
N LEU A 126 1.73 2.34 -15.24
CA LEU A 126 0.72 3.07 -14.48
C LEU A 126 -0.49 2.16 -14.24
N GLY A 127 -0.95 2.09 -12.98
CA GLY A 127 -2.12 1.28 -12.60
C GLY A 127 -3.45 1.97 -12.94
N PHE A 128 -3.37 3.12 -13.60
CA PHE A 128 -4.49 3.89 -14.11
C PHE A 128 -4.25 4.27 -15.57
N PRO A 129 -5.31 4.32 -16.40
CA PRO A 129 -5.19 4.96 -17.70
C PRO A 129 -4.80 6.43 -17.50
N PRO A 130 -3.83 6.97 -18.28
CA PRO A 130 -3.51 8.39 -18.24
C PRO A 130 -4.79 9.19 -18.52
N THR A 131 -5.04 10.22 -17.70
CA THR A 131 -6.17 11.11 -17.95
C THR A 131 -6.02 11.70 -19.34
N LYS A 132 -7.02 11.47 -20.20
CA LYS A 132 -7.05 12.07 -21.54
C LYS A 132 -7.19 13.57 -21.31
N ASN A 133 -6.11 14.31 -21.54
CA ASN A 133 -6.11 15.76 -21.49
C ASN A 133 -7.27 16.25 -22.36
N ARG A 134 -8.33 16.83 -21.75
CA ARG A 134 -9.40 17.48 -22.52
C ARG A 134 -8.81 18.77 -23.06
N GLY A 135 -8.06 18.63 -24.14
CA GLY A 135 -7.53 19.72 -24.94
C GLY A 135 -8.67 20.64 -25.36
N ASN A 136 -8.51 21.89 -24.97
CA ASN A 136 -9.34 23.04 -25.27
C ASN A 136 -9.52 23.19 -26.79
N GLY A 137 -10.62 22.69 -27.33
CA GLY A 137 -11.00 22.86 -28.73
C GLY A 137 -11.70 24.20 -28.97
N ARG A 138 -10.95 25.31 -28.88
CA ARG A 138 -11.34 26.55 -29.56
C ARG A 138 -10.73 26.53 -30.97
N GLY A 139 -11.59 26.54 -32.00
CA GLY A 139 -11.26 27.13 -33.30
C GLY A 139 -11.63 26.33 -34.55
N ALA A 140 -12.41 27.01 -35.42
CA ALA A 140 -12.56 26.84 -36.87
C ALA A 140 -13.46 25.72 -37.42
N ARG A 141 -14.74 26.05 -37.66
CA ARG A 141 -15.23 26.53 -38.97
C ARG A 141 -16.60 27.19 -38.81
#